data_AF-A0A8N5I5I3-F1
#
_entry.id   AF-A0A8N5I5I3-F1
#
_cell.length_a   1.000
_cell.length_b   1.000
_cell.length_c   1.000
_cell.angle_alpha   90.00
_cell.angle_beta   90.00
_cell.angle_gamma   90.00
#
_symmetry.space_group_name_H-M   'P 1'
#
loop_
_entity.id
_entity.type
_entity.pdbx_description
1 polymer ?
#
loop_
_entity_poly.entity_id
_entity_poly.type
_entity_poly.pdbx_seq_one_letter_code
_entity_poly.pdbx_strand_id
1 'polypeptide(L)'
;MSFPSSGKQSFYRNPIKEVARFLDTKHPGHYKVYNLCSEQGYDPKYFHYRVERIFIDDHNVPALQDMLKFTASVREWMSQDEKNVIAIHCKGGK
;
A
#
# COMPACT_ATOMS: atom_id res chain seq x y z
N MET A 1 3.06 2.52 6.62
CA MET A 1 3.40 1.23 7.28
C MET A 1 4.64 0.61 6.64
N SER A 2 5.23 -0.43 7.24
CA SER A 2 6.33 -1.20 6.64
C SER A 2 5.80 -2.28 5.68
N PHE A 3 6.70 -2.84 4.86
CA PHE A 3 6.34 -3.76 3.77
C PHE A 3 5.57 -5.01 4.23
N PRO A 4 4.38 -5.31 3.65
CA PRO A 4 3.67 -6.58 3.84
C PRO A 4 4.46 -7.73 3.21
N SER A 5 5.08 -8.54 4.07
CA SER A 5 6.04 -9.57 3.68
C SER A 5 5.42 -10.97 3.63
N SER A 6 6.04 -11.86 2.85
CA SER A 6 5.70 -13.27 2.73
C SER A 6 6.93 -14.17 2.94
N GLY A 7 6.71 -15.47 3.17
CA GLY A 7 7.79 -16.43 3.35
C GLY A 7 8.71 -16.11 4.52
N LYS A 8 10.02 -16.36 4.39
CA LYS A 8 10.99 -16.16 5.48
C LYS A 8 11.14 -14.70 5.92
N GLN A 9 10.70 -13.73 5.12
CA GLN A 9 10.77 -12.31 5.48
C GLN A 9 9.74 -11.92 6.56
N SER A 10 8.68 -12.73 6.76
CA SER A 10 7.65 -12.45 7.78
C SER A 10 8.12 -12.69 9.22
N PHE A 11 9.32 -13.25 9.42
CA PHE A 11 9.89 -13.40 10.76
C PHE A 11 10.37 -12.07 11.36
N TYR A 12 10.68 -11.07 10.52
CA TYR A 12 11.17 -9.76 10.96
C TYR A 12 10.42 -8.58 10.31
N ARG A 13 9.39 -8.86 9.51
CA ARG A 13 8.48 -7.87 8.91
C ARG A 13 7.03 -8.30 9.08
N ASN A 14 6.11 -7.37 8.80
CA ASN A 14 4.67 -7.61 8.91
C ASN A 14 4.24 -8.76 7.99
N PRO A 15 3.66 -9.86 8.51
CA PRO A 15 3.10 -10.91 7.66
C PRO A 15 1.92 -10.37 6.84
N ILE A 16 1.94 -10.52 5.52
CA ILE A 16 0.91 -9.96 4.63
C ILE A 16 -0.51 -10.39 4.99
N LYS A 17 -0.68 -11.64 5.45
CA LYS A 17 -1.98 -12.18 5.90
C LYS A 17 -2.52 -11.44 7.13
N GLU A 18 -1.65 -11.05 8.07
CA GLU A 18 -2.05 -10.29 9.25
C GLU A 18 -2.38 -8.84 8.90
N VAL A 19 -1.64 -8.25 7.96
CA VAL A 19 -1.95 -6.90 7.45
C VAL A 19 -3.32 -6.91 6.74
N ALA A 20 -3.56 -7.89 5.88
CA ALA A 20 -4.85 -8.07 5.21
C ALA A 20 -5.98 -8.26 6.24
N ARG A 21 -5.80 -9.18 7.20
CA ARG A 21 -6.76 -9.41 8.28
C ARG A 21 -7.06 -8.14 9.08
N PHE A 22 -6.04 -7.36 9.43
CA PHE A 22 -6.20 -6.10 10.15
C PHE A 22 -7.04 -5.10 9.36
N LEU A 23 -6.72 -4.89 8.08
CA LEU A 23 -7.43 -3.95 7.21
C LEU A 23 -8.87 -4.41 6.94
N ASP A 24 -9.08 -5.71 6.70
CA ASP A 24 -10.42 -6.28 6.50
C ASP A 24 -11.28 -6.19 7.77
N THR A 25 -10.68 -6.30 8.95
CA THR A 25 -11.40 -6.18 10.23
C THR A 25 -11.73 -4.73 10.58
N LYS A 26 -10.81 -3.80 10.32
CA LYS A 26 -10.95 -2.39 10.76
C LYS A 26 -11.61 -1.50 9.70
N HIS A 27 -11.41 -1.80 8.43
CA HIS A 27 -11.87 -0.99 7.29
C HIS A 27 -12.49 -1.88 6.19
N PRO A 28 -13.47 -2.75 6.51
CA PRO A 28 -14.05 -3.68 5.54
C PRO A 28 -14.62 -2.90 4.35
N GLY A 29 -14.14 -3.19 3.13
CA GLY A 29 -14.62 -2.47 1.93
C GLY A 29 -13.95 -1.12 1.67
N HIS A 30 -13.34 -0.49 2.68
CA HIS A 30 -13.02 0.94 2.71
C HIS A 30 -11.52 1.24 2.81
N TYR A 31 -10.64 0.37 2.33
CA TYR A 31 -9.20 0.69 2.25
C TYR A 31 -8.62 0.48 0.85
N LYS A 32 -7.63 1.31 0.51
CA LYS A 32 -6.75 1.14 -0.65
C LYS A 32 -5.29 1.19 -0.23
N VAL A 33 -4.49 0.27 -0.73
CA VAL A 33 -3.06 0.15 -0.39
C VAL A 33 -2.21 0.77 -1.49
N TYR A 34 -1.23 1.60 -1.11
CA TYR A 34 -0.25 2.18 -2.02
C TYR A 34 1.13 1.61 -1.70
N ASN A 35 1.69 0.87 -2.65
CA ASN A 35 3.03 0.32 -2.57
C ASN A 35 4.01 1.23 -3.32
N LEU A 36 4.88 1.90 -2.57
CA LEU A 36 5.89 2.81 -3.11
C LEU A 36 7.19 2.11 -3.52
N CYS A 37 7.34 0.80 -3.27
CA CYS A 37 8.56 0.08 -3.61
C CYS A 37 8.65 -0.23 -5.11
N SER A 38 9.71 0.24 -5.77
CA SER A 38 10.06 -0.23 -7.11
C SER A 38 10.50 -1.70 -7.11
N GLU A 39 11.36 -2.06 -6.14
CA GLU A 39 12.05 -3.35 -6.03
C GLU A 39 11.14 -4.55 -5.75
N GLN A 40 10.06 -4.35 -5.01
CA GLN A 40 9.29 -5.44 -4.41
C GLN A 40 7.79 -5.23 -4.52
N GLY A 41 7.10 -6.31 -4.88
CA GLY A 41 5.66 -6.42 -4.89
C GLY A 41 5.19 -7.69 -4.18
N TYR A 42 3.88 -7.84 -4.14
CA TYR A 42 3.18 -9.01 -3.61
C TYR A 42 1.91 -9.22 -4.42
N ASP A 43 1.27 -10.38 -4.24
CA ASP A 43 0.01 -10.67 -4.93
C ASP A 43 -1.09 -9.69 -4.46
N PRO A 44 -1.66 -8.85 -5.35
CA PRO A 44 -2.68 -7.88 -4.97
C PRO A 44 -3.99 -8.54 -4.49
N LYS A 45 -4.17 -9.85 -4.72
CA LYS A 45 -5.32 -10.62 -4.22
C LYS A 45 -5.46 -10.55 -2.70
N TYR A 46 -4.36 -10.42 -1.96
CA TYR A 46 -4.40 -10.28 -0.49
C TYR A 46 -5.16 -9.04 -0.02
N PHE A 47 -5.29 -8.03 -0.88
CA PHE A 47 -5.95 -6.76 -0.58
C PHE A 47 -7.12 -6.49 -1.53
N HIS A 48 -7.78 -7.55 -2.03
CA HIS A 48 -8.95 -7.47 -2.91
C HIS A 48 -8.71 -6.62 -4.18
N TYR A 49 -7.48 -6.68 -4.72
CA TYR A 49 -7.04 -5.86 -5.86
C TYR A 49 -7.12 -4.34 -5.66
N ARG A 50 -7.30 -3.87 -4.42
CA ARG A 50 -7.24 -2.44 -4.05
C ARG A 50 -5.80 -2.03 -3.74
N VAL A 51 -4.89 -2.31 -4.68
CA VAL A 51 -3.46 -1.99 -4.55
C VAL A 51 -3.03 -1.17 -5.75
N GLU A 52 -2.37 -0.04 -5.50
CA GLU A 52 -1.72 0.77 -6.51
C GLU A 52 -0.21 0.83 -6.26
N ARG A 53 0.57 0.75 -7.34
CA ARG A 53 2.03 0.77 -7.26
C ARG A 53 2.58 2.07 -7.82
N ILE A 54 3.49 2.68 -7.07
CA ILE A 54 4.28 3.83 -7.49
C ILE A 54 5.73 3.41 -7.34
N PHE A 55 6.48 3.42 -8.43
CA PHE A 55 7.83 2.87 -8.44
C PHE A 55 8.81 3.94 -7.96
N ILE A 56 9.07 3.95 -6.65
CA ILE A 56 10.08 4.81 -6.03
C ILE A 56 11.27 3.92 -5.63
N ASP A 57 12.44 4.24 -6.15
CA ASP A 57 13.69 3.57 -5.77
C ASP A 57 14.11 3.97 -4.35
N ASP A 58 14.73 3.03 -3.63
CA ASP A 58 15.16 3.28 -2.27
C ASP A 58 16.13 4.48 -2.22
N HIS A 59 15.94 5.36 -1.23
CA HIS A 59 16.68 6.62 -1.06
C HIS A 59 16.57 7.63 -2.22
N ASN A 60 15.61 7.47 -3.13
CA ASN A 60 15.34 8.42 -4.20
C ASN A 60 13.96 9.07 -4.05
N VAL A 61 13.75 10.16 -4.79
CA VAL A 61 12.45 10.85 -4.86
C VAL A 61 11.66 10.37 -6.09
N PRO A 62 10.32 10.34 -6.02
CA PRO A 62 9.48 10.06 -7.18
C PRO A 62 9.61 11.17 -8.22
N ALA A 63 9.37 10.83 -9.49
CA ALA A 63 9.15 11.85 -10.52
C ALA A 63 7.92 12.69 -10.17
N LEU A 64 7.94 13.97 -10.51
CA LEU A 64 6.81 14.88 -10.24
C LEU A 64 5.51 14.37 -10.85
N GLN A 65 5.58 13.78 -12.05
CA GLN A 65 4.41 13.19 -12.70
C GLN A 65 3.79 12.05 -11.87
N ASP A 66 4.60 11.23 -11.22
CA ASP A 66 4.10 10.12 -10.41
C ASP A 66 3.51 10.61 -9.08
N MET A 67 4.05 11.70 -8.52
CA MET A 67 3.41 12.40 -7.39
C MET A 67 2.04 12.97 -7.76
N LEU A 68 1.90 13.54 -8.96
CA LEU A 68 0.61 14.06 -9.43
C LEU A 68 -0.40 12.93 -9.65
N LYS A 69 0.03 11.80 -10.24
CA LYS A 69 -0.82 10.61 -10.40
C LYS A 69 -1.27 10.05 -9.05
N PHE A 70 -0.32 9.90 -8.10
CA PHE A 70 -0.61 9.43 -6.75
C PHE A 70 -1.64 10.31 -6.05
N THR A 71 -1.42 11.62 -6.01
CA THR A 71 -2.31 12.56 -5.33
C THR A 71 -3.69 12.65 -5.99
N ALA A 72 -3.78 12.49 -7.31
CA ALA A 72 -5.06 12.38 -8.01
C ALA A 72 -5.81 11.08 -7.62
N SER A 73 -5.12 9.93 -7.65
CA SER A 73 -5.69 8.64 -7.24
C SER A 73 -6.17 8.63 -5.79
N VAL A 74 -5.38 9.20 -4.87
CA VAL A 74 -5.77 9.32 -3.45
C VAL A 74 -7.02 10.17 -3.31
N ARG A 75 -7.07 11.31 -4.00
CA ARG A 75 -8.24 12.22 -3.93
C ARG A 75 -9.49 11.55 -4.46
N GLU A 76 -9.38 10.86 -5.59
CA GLU A 76 -10.49 10.10 -6.17
C GLU A 76 -11.01 9.06 -5.17
N TRP A 77 -10.12 8.22 -4.61
CA TRP A 77 -10.50 7.21 -3.62
C TRP A 77 -11.18 7.81 -2.38
N MET A 78 -10.58 8.85 -1.79
CA MET A 78 -11.10 9.50 -0.60
C MET A 78 -12.44 10.22 -0.84
N SER A 79 -12.73 10.61 -2.09
CA SER A 79 -13.99 11.28 -2.44
C SER A 79 -15.19 10.33 -2.58
N GLN A 80 -14.95 9.02 -2.72
CA GLN A 80 -16.01 8.04 -2.97
C GLN A 80 -16.82 7.69 -1.71
N ASP A 81 -16.20 7.74 -0.53
CA ASP A 81 -16.85 7.44 0.76
C ASP A 81 -16.07 8.09 1.91
N GLU A 82 -16.77 8.68 2.89
CA GLU A 82 -16.18 9.32 4.07
C GLU A 82 -15.41 8.35 4.97
N LYS A 83 -15.69 7.04 4.89
CA LYS A 83 -15.01 5.99 5.65
C LYS A 83 -13.76 5.48 4.97
N ASN A 84 -13.51 5.88 3.72
CA ASN A 84 -12.36 5.41 2.97
C ASN A 84 -11.05 5.83 3.64
N VAL A 85 -10.14 4.89 3.74
CA VAL A 85 -8.78 5.09 4.24
C VAL A 85 -7.76 4.65 3.20
N ILE A 86 -6.55 5.20 3.32
CA ILE A 86 -5.40 4.77 2.51
C ILE A 86 -4.33 4.18 3.41
N ALA A 87 -3.69 3.11 2.95
CA ALA A 87 -2.55 2.50 3.60
C ALA A 87 -1.32 2.62 2.70
N ILE A 88 -0.42 3.55 3.02
CA ILE A 88 0.80 3.78 2.23
C ILE A 88 1.96 3.00 2.86
N HIS A 89 2.76 2.32 2.05
CA HIS A 89 3.99 1.67 2.51
C HIS A 89 5.12 1.74 1.49
N CYS A 90 6.35 1.73 2.00
CA CYS A 90 7.56 1.40 1.24
C CYS A 90 8.18 0.13 1.85
N LYS A 91 9.51 0.04 1.87
CA LYS A 91 10.25 -1.03 2.53
C LYS A 91 10.20 -0.84 4.05
N GLY A 92 10.75 0.26 4.55
CA GLY A 92 10.82 0.57 5.98
C GLY A 92 9.57 1.22 6.57
N GLY A 93 8.74 1.85 5.72
CA GLY A 93 7.68 2.76 6.19
C GLY A 93 8.24 4.05 6.79
N LYS A 94 9.37 4.52 6.27
CA LYS A 94 10.05 5.77 6.60
C LYS A 94 10.04 6.67 5.38
#